data_AF-A0A8K0PUM8-F1
#
_entry.id   AF-A0A8K0PUM8-F1
#
_cell.length_a   1.000
_cell.length_b   1.000
_cell.length_c   1.000
_cell.angle_alpha   90.00
_cell.angle_beta   90.00
_cell.angle_gamma   90.00
#
_symmetry.space_group_name_H-M   'P 1'
#
loop_
_entity.id
_entity.type
_entity.pdbx_description
1 polymer ?
#
loop_
_entity_poly.entity_id
_entity_poly.type
_entity_poly.pdbx_seq_one_letter_code
_entity_poly.pdbx_strand_id
1 'polypeptide(L)'
;LLVNAVQAQYINPDNANQLRSMVAMNFVFSLFYTPLGIISWVYPAEIFPVEVRALGNAITTFTNWVVNLVFAQFSPSALTKIGFRYFYVFFVFNLIALLCYWFFYPETRGVTLEQMDMLFGD
;
A
#
# COMPACT_ATOMS: atom_id res chain seq x y z
N LEU A 1 -6.32 -3.32 6.35
CA LEU A 1 -6.62 -4.63 6.98
C LEU A 1 -5.84 -4.85 8.27
N LEU A 2 -4.50 -4.77 8.26
CA LEU A 2 -3.67 -4.95 9.47
C LEU A 2 -4.01 -3.98 10.61
N VAL A 3 -4.08 -2.67 10.32
CA VAL A 3 -4.34 -1.64 11.34
C VAL A 3 -5.68 -1.88 12.04
N ASN A 4 -6.73 -2.20 11.27
CA ASN A 4 -8.04 -2.53 11.82
C ASN A 4 -8.02 -3.83 12.65
N ALA A 5 -7.27 -4.84 12.21
CA ALA A 5 -7.11 -6.10 12.95
C ALA A 5 -6.37 -5.89 14.29
N VAL A 6 -5.35 -5.03 14.30
CA VAL A 6 -4.65 -4.64 15.54
C VAL A 6 -5.57 -3.82 16.43
N GLN A 7 -6.29 -2.84 15.88
CA GLN A 7 -7.27 -2.05 16.64
C GLN A 7 -8.31 -2.94 17.32
N ALA A 8 -8.80 -3.98 16.64
CA ALA A 8 -9.72 -4.96 17.23
C ALA A 8 -9.13 -5.75 18.40
N GLN A 9 -7.81 -5.96 18.45
CA GLN A 9 -7.15 -6.66 19.56
C GLN A 9 -6.94 -5.79 20.81
N TYR A 10 -6.88 -4.47 20.67
CA TYR A 10 -6.54 -3.53 21.75
C TYR A 10 -7.71 -2.62 22.18
N ILE A 11 -8.93 -2.85 21.67
CA ILE A 11 -10.13 -2.12 22.10
C ILE A 11 -10.49 -2.52 23.53
N ASN A 12 -10.63 -1.52 24.41
CA ASN A 12 -11.31 -1.68 25.69
C ASN A 12 -12.75 -1.17 25.56
N PRO A 13 -13.77 -2.05 25.66
CA PRO A 13 -15.17 -1.67 25.47
C PRO A 13 -15.70 -0.65 26.49
N ASP A 14 -15.06 -0.53 27.66
CA ASP A 14 -15.49 0.39 28.73
C ASP A 14 -15.00 1.83 28.52
N ASN A 15 -14.09 2.08 27.57
CA ASN A 15 -13.49 3.40 27.35
C ASN A 15 -13.97 4.04 26.04
N ALA A 16 -15.08 4.77 26.10
CA ALA A 16 -15.66 5.47 24.96
C ALA A 16 -14.71 6.52 24.32
N ASN A 17 -13.79 7.11 25.10
CA ASN A 17 -12.80 8.06 24.59
C ASN A 17 -11.76 7.36 23.71
N GLN A 18 -11.35 6.14 24.07
CA GLN A 18 -10.43 5.32 23.27
C GLN A 18 -11.04 5.02 21.90
N LEU A 19 -12.30 4.58 21.86
CA LEU A 19 -13.00 4.26 20.60
C LEU A 19 -13.06 5.49 19.67
N ARG A 20 -13.41 6.66 20.22
CA ARG A 20 -13.47 7.92 19.45
C ARG A 20 -12.11 8.31 18.87
N SER A 21 -11.04 8.20 19.66
CA SER A 21 -9.68 8.47 19.19
C SER A 21 -9.24 7.48 18.11
N MET A 22 -9.58 6.20 18.23
CA MET A 22 -9.25 5.18 17.23
C MET A 22 -9.94 5.43 15.89
N VAL A 23 -11.22 5.84 15.92
CA VAL A 23 -11.97 6.22 14.71
C VAL A 23 -11.39 7.49 14.09
N ALA A 24 -11.12 8.53 14.88
CA ALA A 24 -10.54 9.77 14.38
C ALA A 24 -9.18 9.55 13.69
N MET A 25 -8.29 8.75 14.30
CA MET A 25 -6.99 8.41 13.71
C MET A 25 -7.13 7.61 12.40
N ASN A 26 -8.15 6.74 12.31
CA ASN A 26 -8.42 5.98 11.08
C ASN A 26 -8.85 6.90 9.93
N PHE A 27 -9.70 7.89 10.20
CA PHE A 27 -10.09 8.89 9.22
C PHE A 27 -8.92 9.75 8.76
N VAL A 28 -8.10 10.23 9.69
CA VAL A 28 -6.89 11.01 9.36
C VAL A 28 -5.96 10.19 8.47
N PHE A 29 -5.66 8.95 8.85
CA PHE A 29 -4.85 8.05 8.02
C PHE A 29 -5.44 7.83 6.63
N SER A 30 -6.74 7.58 6.56
CA SER A 30 -7.44 7.33 5.29
C SER A 30 -7.36 8.54 4.36
N LEU A 31 -7.54 9.77 4.87
CA LEU A 31 -7.46 10.99 4.06
C LEU A 31 -6.10 11.15 3.37
N PHE A 32 -5.00 10.85 4.06
CA PHE A 32 -3.66 10.92 3.48
C PHE A 32 -3.35 9.74 2.58
N TYR A 33 -3.89 8.56 2.87
CA TYR A 33 -3.62 7.34 2.12
C TYR A 33 -4.44 7.23 0.83
N THR A 34 -5.66 7.75 0.78
CA THR A 34 -6.57 7.59 -0.37
C THR A 34 -5.96 8.01 -1.72
N PRO A 35 -5.31 9.19 -1.86
CA PRO A 35 -4.73 9.59 -3.14
C PRO A 35 -3.62 8.63 -3.60
N LEU A 36 -2.71 8.27 -2.69
CA LEU A 36 -1.60 7.34 -2.96
C LEU A 36 -2.10 5.93 -3.29
N GLY A 37 -3.15 5.50 -2.58
CA GLY A 37 -3.79 4.22 -2.81
C GLY A 37 -4.40 4.12 -4.20
N ILE A 38 -5.12 5.16 -4.65
CA ILE A 38 -5.72 5.17 -6.00
C ILE A 38 -4.63 5.11 -7.08
N ILE A 39 -3.59 5.94 -6.96
CA ILE A 39 -2.48 5.98 -7.92
C ILE A 39 -1.81 4.62 -8.05
N SER A 40 -1.62 3.89 -6.94
CA SER A 40 -0.98 2.56 -6.95
C SER A 40 -1.74 1.50 -7.76
N TRP A 41 -3.06 1.65 -7.95
CA TRP A 41 -3.88 0.75 -8.76
C TRP A 41 -3.99 1.19 -10.23
N VAL A 42 -3.85 2.49 -10.48
CA VAL A 42 -3.94 3.07 -11.82
C VAL A 42 -2.60 2.96 -12.56
N TYR A 43 -1.49 3.20 -11.86
CA TYR A 43 -0.16 3.25 -12.47
C TYR A 43 0.22 1.96 -13.24
N PRO A 44 0.01 0.74 -12.71
CA PRO A 44 0.29 -0.48 -13.47
C PRO A 44 -0.49 -0.55 -14.79
N ALA A 45 -1.74 -0.06 -14.79
CA ALA A 45 -2.57 -0.06 -15.99
C ALA A 45 -2.09 0.96 -17.05
N GLU A 46 -1.35 1.99 -16.64
CA GLU A 46 -0.78 3.01 -17.53
C GLU A 46 0.58 2.61 -18.10
N ILE A 47 1.43 1.92 -17.32
CA ILE A 47 2.79 1.57 -17.78
C ILE A 47 2.85 0.41 -18.75
N PHE A 48 1.89 -0.52 -18.70
CA PHE A 48 1.95 -1.71 -19.54
C PHE A 48 1.43 -1.45 -20.96
N PRO A 49 2.18 -1.86 -22.01
CA PRO A 49 1.73 -1.86 -23.40
C PRO A 49 0.41 -2.62 -23.55
N VAL A 50 -0.40 -2.22 -24.53
CA VAL A 50 -1.77 -2.74 -24.71
C VAL A 50 -1.77 -4.27 -24.85
N GLU A 51 -0.79 -4.86 -25.54
CA GLU A 51 -0.78 -6.32 -25.76
C GLU A 51 -0.55 -7.12 -24.47
N VAL A 52 0.23 -6.60 -23.53
CA VAL A 52 0.61 -7.32 -22.30
C VAL A 52 -0.09 -6.79 -21.04
N ARG A 53 -0.85 -5.70 -21.14
CA ARG A 53 -1.50 -5.03 -20.00
C ARG A 53 -2.36 -5.95 -19.15
N ALA A 54 -3.14 -6.82 -19.78
CA ALA A 54 -4.00 -7.75 -19.04
C ALA A 54 -3.17 -8.70 -18.15
N LEU A 55 -2.07 -9.24 -18.69
CA LEU A 55 -1.16 -10.11 -17.95
C LEU A 55 -0.38 -9.34 -16.87
N GLY A 56 0.15 -8.17 -17.21
CA GLY A 56 0.88 -7.30 -16.26
C GLY A 56 0.03 -6.88 -15.06
N ASN A 57 -1.24 -6.51 -15.30
CA ASN A 57 -2.19 -6.18 -14.25
C ASN A 57 -2.56 -7.41 -13.39
N ALA A 58 -2.70 -8.59 -14.00
CA ALA A 58 -2.97 -9.83 -13.26
C ALA A 58 -1.80 -10.20 -12.33
N ILE A 59 -0.56 -10.12 -12.81
CA ILE A 59 0.65 -10.38 -12.01
C ILE A 59 0.79 -9.36 -10.87
N THR A 60 0.53 -8.08 -11.16
CA THR A 60 0.57 -7.01 -10.15
C THR A 60 -0.45 -7.27 -9.04
N THR A 61 -1.68 -7.60 -9.41
CA THR A 61 -2.75 -7.92 -8.47
C THR A 61 -2.44 -9.17 -7.66
N PHE A 62 -1.96 -10.23 -8.31
CA PHE A 62 -1.53 -11.45 -7.64
C PHE A 62 -0.43 -11.18 -6.61
N THR A 63 0.61 -10.43 -6.99
CA THR A 63 1.71 -10.04 -6.10
C THR A 63 1.20 -9.26 -4.90
N ASN A 64 0.28 -8.31 -5.13
CA ASN A 64 -0.36 -7.55 -4.06
C ASN A 64 -1.06 -8.48 -3.04
N TRP A 65 -1.86 -9.44 -3.51
CA TRP A 65 -2.56 -10.37 -2.62
C TRP A 65 -1.63 -11.34 -1.91
N VAL A 66 -0.59 -11.84 -2.57
CA VAL A 66 0.42 -12.72 -1.95
C VAL A 66 1.15 -11.99 -0.83
N VAL A 67 1.61 -10.76 -1.07
CA VAL A 67 2.28 -9.96 -0.03
C VAL A 67 1.33 -9.68 1.14
N ASN A 68 0.05 -9.38 0.87
CA ASN A 68 -0.96 -9.23 1.92
C ASN A 68 -1.13 -10.52 2.75
N LEU A 69 -1.15 -11.70 2.11
CA LEU A 69 -1.24 -12.99 2.80
C LEU A 69 -0.02 -13.26 3.69
N VAL A 70 1.18 -12.98 3.19
CA VAL A 70 2.42 -13.09 3.98
C VAL A 70 2.32 -12.21 5.22
N PHE A 71 1.98 -10.92 5.07
CA PHE A 71 1.81 -10.06 6.24
C PHE A 71 0.69 -10.53 7.16
N ALA A 72 -0.44 -11.00 6.64
CA ALA A 72 -1.53 -11.50 7.46
C ALA A 72 -1.10 -12.69 8.34
N GLN A 73 -0.27 -13.60 7.82
CA GLN A 73 0.24 -14.73 8.60
C GLN A 73 1.36 -14.34 9.58
N PHE A 74 2.29 -13.48 9.17
CA PHE A 74 3.44 -13.13 10.01
C PHE A 74 3.11 -12.11 11.10
N SER A 75 2.14 -11.21 10.86
CA SER A 75 1.87 -10.10 11.77
C SER A 75 1.44 -10.51 13.18
N PRO A 76 0.56 -11.51 13.39
CA PRO A 76 0.20 -11.95 14.74
C PRO A 76 1.41 -12.48 15.54
N SER A 77 2.30 -13.23 14.88
CA SER A 77 3.52 -13.78 15.49
C SER A 77 4.56 -12.68 15.77
N ALA A 78 4.69 -11.71 14.87
CA ALA A 78 5.60 -10.57 15.07
C ALA A 78 5.12 -9.62 16.18
N LEU A 79 3.82 -9.35 16.25
CA LEU A 79 3.24 -8.49 17.29
C LEU A 79 3.34 -9.09 18.69
N THR A 80 3.21 -10.41 18.83
CA THR A 80 3.35 -11.09 20.12
C THR A 80 4.80 -11.10 20.63
N LYS A 81 5.80 -11.21 19.74
CA LYS A 81 7.22 -11.24 20.14
C LYS A 81 7.87 -9.86 20.27
N ILE A 82 7.56 -8.94 19.36
CA ILE A 82 8.30 -7.68 19.17
C ILE A 82 7.41 -6.45 19.48
N GLY A 83 6.10 -6.62 19.60
CA GLY A 83 5.16 -5.56 19.96
C GLY A 83 5.18 -4.39 18.97
N PHE A 84 5.21 -3.16 19.50
CA PHE A 84 5.16 -1.94 18.68
C PHE A 84 6.33 -1.80 17.70
N ARG A 85 7.48 -2.40 17.99
CA ARG A 85 8.68 -2.29 17.13
C ARG A 85 8.47 -2.90 15.75
N TYR A 86 7.48 -3.80 15.60
CA TYR A 86 7.08 -4.33 14.30
C TYR A 86 6.68 -3.23 13.31
N PHE A 87 6.12 -2.12 13.79
CA PHE A 87 5.73 -1.00 12.93
C PHE A 87 6.92 -0.28 12.27
N TYR A 88 8.14 -0.36 12.83
CA TYR A 88 9.33 0.19 12.19
C TYR A 88 9.69 -0.54 10.88
N VAL A 89 9.30 -1.81 10.74
CA VAL A 89 9.49 -2.55 9.49
C VAL A 89 8.72 -1.86 8.37
N PHE A 90 7.44 -1.52 8.60
CA PHE A 90 6.63 -0.79 7.61
C PHE A 90 7.19 0.60 7.32
N PHE A 91 7.76 1.29 8.32
CA PHE A 91 8.41 2.58 8.09
C PHE A 91 9.60 2.47 7.13
N VAL A 92 10.49 1.49 7.34
CA VAL A 92 11.63 1.25 6.47
C VAL A 92 11.18 0.85 5.06
N PHE A 93 10.19 -0.04 4.93
CA PHE A 93 9.63 -0.41 3.63
C PHE A 93 9.03 0.80 2.88
N ASN A 94 8.30 1.68 3.58
CA ASN A 94 7.76 2.90 2.97
C ASN A 94 8.88 3.86 2.53
N LEU A 95 9.96 3.96 3.30
CA LEU A 95 11.10 4.80 2.94
C LEU A 95 11.80 4.27 1.68
N ILE A 96 12.00 2.95 1.59
CA ILE A 96 12.57 2.31 0.39
C ILE A 96 11.64 2.55 -0.81
N ALA A 97 10.32 2.36 -0.63
CA ALA A 97 9.35 2.61 -1.69
C ALA A 97 9.35 4.07 -2.16
N LEU A 98 9.51 5.04 -1.25
CA LEU A 98 9.65 6.46 -1.57
C LEU A 98 10.90 6.72 -2.43
N LEU A 99 12.04 6.13 -2.07
CA LEU A 99 13.26 6.25 -2.87
C LEU A 99 13.07 5.61 -4.25
N CYS A 100 12.46 4.43 -4.32
CA CYS A 100 12.18 3.77 -5.60
C CYS A 100 11.27 4.63 -6.49
N TYR A 101 10.23 5.22 -5.92
CA TYR A 101 9.34 6.13 -6.65
C TYR A 101 10.10 7.35 -7.17
N TRP A 102 10.98 7.94 -6.36
CA TRP A 102 11.75 9.12 -6.76
C TRP A 102 12.74 8.85 -7.91
N PHE A 103 13.35 7.67 -7.95
CA PHE A 103 14.40 7.36 -8.94
C PHE A 103 13.92 6.60 -10.17
N PHE A 104 12.93 5.72 -10.04
CA PHE A 104 12.57 4.76 -11.11
C PHE A 104 11.20 5.03 -11.74
N TYR A 105 10.34 5.84 -11.14
CA TYR A 105 8.99 6.07 -11.65
C TYR A 105 8.96 7.41 -12.41
N PRO A 106 9.06 7.41 -13.75
CA PRO A 106 8.83 8.62 -14.52
C PRO A 106 7.36 9.05 -14.38
N GLU A 107 7.14 10.37 -14.44
CA GLU A 107 5.80 10.97 -14.39
C GLU A 107 5.00 10.56 -15.65
N THR A 108 3.88 9.86 -15.45
CA THR A 108 3.02 9.39 -16.54
C THR A 108 1.90 10.38 -16.88
N ARG A 109 1.74 11.44 -16.09
CA ARG A 109 0.61 12.38 -16.22
C ARG A 109 0.67 13.17 -17.53
N GLY A 110 -0.32 12.92 -18.39
CA GLY A 110 -0.52 13.67 -19.64
C GLY A 110 0.14 13.04 -20.86
N VAL A 111 0.76 11.86 -20.72
CA VAL A 111 1.25 11.05 -21.83
C VAL A 111 0.14 10.10 -22.25
N THR A 112 -0.14 10.00 -23.56
CA THR A 112 -1.11 9.02 -24.05
C THR A 112 -0.53 7.62 -23.95
N LEU A 113 -1.38 6.60 -23.78
CA LEU A 113 -0.93 5.20 -23.66
C LEU A 113 -0.09 4.73 -24.87
N GLU A 114 -0.26 5.35 -26.02
CA GLU A 114 0.48 5.08 -27.27
C GLU A 114 1.88 5.73 -27.29
N GLN A 115 2.13 6.72 -26.43
CA GLN A 115 3.42 7.42 -26.29
C GLN A 115 4.24 6.92 -25.10
N MET A 116 3.71 5.97 -24.32
CA MET A 116 4.40 5.40 -23.17
C MET A 116 5.68 4.65 -23.58
N ASP A 117 5.68 3.98 -24.74
CA ASP A 117 6.89 3.32 -25.28
C ASP A 117 8.03 4.33 -25.50
N MET A 118 7.73 5.54 -26.00
CA MET A 118 8.72 6.61 -26.17
C MET A 118 9.27 7.16 -24.84
N LEU A 119 8.49 7.10 -23.75
CA LEU A 119 8.92 7.54 -22.41
C LEU A 119 9.85 6.52 -21.75
N PHE A 120 9.63 5.23 -22.00
CA PHE A 120 10.45 4.14 -21.47
C PHE A 120 11.60 3.72 -22.39
N GLY A 121 11.64 4.23 -23.63
CA GLY A 121 12.81 4.17 -24.51
C GLY A 121 12.80 3.06 -25.57
N ASP A 122 11.62 2.58 -25.97
CA ASP A 122 11.44 1.71 -27.16
C ASP A 122 10.93 2.50 -28.39
#